data_AF-A0AAJ1T3A7-F1
#
_entry.id   AF-A0AAJ1T3A7-F1
#
_cell.length_a   1.000
_cell.length_b   1.000
_cell.length_c   1.000
_cell.angle_alpha   90.00
_cell.angle_beta   90.00
_cell.angle_gamma   90.00
#
_symmetry.space_group_name_H-M   'P 1'
#
loop_
_entity.id
_entity.type
_entity.pdbx_description
1 polymer ?
#
loop_
_entity_poly.entity_id
_entity_poly.type
_entity_poly.pdbx_seq_one_letter_code
_entity_poly.pdbx_strand_id
1 'polypeptide(L)'
;MDLIDRYIRDVLKNVEGSMDEKKDMAEEMKIHLELAKEEYIKQGIEEKDAILKALKDFGREEAIGDEMQMVVAPYTKELLFSIAFLSTLFAIGAFLHGVVVLSEFHPMWLMSMVTLSGFTFYIAFFPSFVSKRVVLTNVLLVAYFPLIFIGLLIIDTTDKWYKGLLDIITLVNSIFIILFIFLSTIRSSGKTTGTPVRRNQIIAFHIVNIIAGILVIPQAFLTGFGMLVFGGFSWRVFTSIGYCILWAILYWLQIRFLSKGSKLAFFCHLLTWGVSILSLSRWLIIFF
;
A
#
# COMPACT_ATOMS: atom_id res chain seq x y z
N MET A 1 24.05 -24.32 -11.59
CA MET A 1 22.71 -23.75 -11.78
C MET A 1 22.62 -23.34 -13.24
N ASP A 2 21.64 -23.88 -13.94
CA ASP A 2 21.46 -23.72 -15.38
C ASP A 2 21.21 -22.24 -15.76
N LEU A 3 21.57 -21.85 -16.98
CA LEU A 3 21.43 -20.48 -17.51
C LEU A 3 19.95 -20.06 -17.59
N ILE A 4 19.09 -20.98 -18.03
CA ILE A 4 17.63 -20.78 -18.10
C ILE A 4 17.06 -20.57 -16.69
N ASP A 5 17.43 -21.42 -15.73
CA ASP A 5 16.95 -21.29 -14.33
C ASP A 5 17.39 -19.96 -13.69
N ARG A 6 18.53 -19.40 -14.10
CA ARG A 6 19.00 -18.09 -13.62
C ARG A 6 18.16 -16.97 -14.22
N TYR A 7 17.97 -16.99 -15.53
CA TYR A 7 17.14 -16.03 -16.25
C TYR A 7 15.72 -15.97 -15.66
N ILE A 8 15.07 -17.13 -15.49
CA ILE A 8 13.71 -17.21 -14.93
C ILE A 8 13.67 -16.62 -13.51
N ARG A 9 14.66 -16.92 -12.68
CA ARG A 9 14.74 -16.36 -11.33
C ARG A 9 14.85 -14.85 -11.34
N ASP A 10 15.62 -14.29 -12.26
CA ASP A 10 15.83 -12.85 -12.38
C ASP A 10 14.56 -12.14 -12.89
N VAL A 11 13.82 -12.75 -13.84
CA VAL A 11 12.48 -12.29 -14.26
C VAL A 11 11.50 -12.27 -13.07
N LEU A 12 11.36 -13.41 -12.39
CA LEU A 12 10.38 -13.59 -11.30
C LEU A 12 10.70 -12.82 -10.02
N LYS A 13 11.89 -12.21 -9.93
CA LYS A 13 12.27 -11.31 -8.83
C LYS A 13 11.39 -10.05 -8.80
N ASN A 14 10.87 -9.62 -9.94
CA ASN A 14 10.07 -8.40 -10.09
C ASN A 14 8.56 -8.63 -9.98
N VAL A 15 8.12 -9.89 -10.15
CA VAL A 15 6.71 -10.30 -10.17
C VAL A 15 6.20 -10.56 -8.74
N GLU A 16 5.01 -10.08 -8.40
CA GLU A 16 4.28 -10.45 -7.17
C GLU A 16 3.65 -11.83 -7.30
N GLY A 17 3.55 -12.54 -6.20
CA GLY A 17 2.92 -13.87 -6.19
C GLY A 17 3.34 -14.66 -4.97
N SER A 18 2.51 -15.63 -4.63
CA SER A 18 2.86 -16.72 -3.73
C SER A 18 4.01 -17.56 -4.29
N MET A 19 4.67 -18.33 -3.42
CA MET A 19 5.74 -19.23 -3.86
C MET A 19 5.22 -20.27 -4.86
N ASP A 20 3.98 -20.72 -4.69
CA ASP A 20 3.35 -21.70 -5.58
C ASP A 20 3.05 -21.07 -6.94
N GLU A 21 2.43 -19.89 -6.98
CA GLU A 21 2.19 -19.15 -8.24
C GLU A 21 3.51 -18.84 -8.98
N LYS A 22 4.56 -18.44 -8.25
CA LYS A 22 5.90 -18.23 -8.84
C LYS A 22 6.54 -19.51 -9.33
N LYS A 23 6.27 -20.64 -8.68
CA LYS A 23 6.77 -21.93 -9.12
C LYS A 23 6.06 -22.37 -10.40
N ASP A 24 4.74 -22.21 -10.47
CA ASP A 24 3.96 -22.52 -11.66
C ASP A 24 4.40 -21.64 -12.84
N MET A 25 4.58 -20.33 -12.62
CA MET A 25 5.15 -19.41 -13.62
C MET A 25 6.56 -19.84 -14.06
N ALA A 26 7.41 -20.26 -13.13
CA ALA A 26 8.76 -20.73 -13.45
C ALA A 26 8.74 -22.01 -14.29
N GLU A 27 7.86 -22.95 -13.98
CA GLU A 27 7.71 -24.20 -14.72
C GLU A 27 7.23 -23.93 -16.16
N GLU A 28 6.24 -23.05 -16.34
CA GLU A 28 5.73 -22.66 -17.66
C GLU A 28 6.80 -21.94 -18.50
N MET A 29 7.47 -20.94 -17.91
CA MET A 29 8.58 -20.25 -18.58
C MET A 29 9.70 -21.20 -18.99
N LYS A 30 10.03 -22.16 -18.12
CA LYS A 30 11.07 -23.15 -18.40
C LYS A 30 10.69 -24.03 -19.59
N ILE A 31 9.45 -24.50 -19.65
CA ILE A 31 8.95 -25.29 -20.78
C ILE A 31 9.11 -24.51 -22.09
N HIS A 32 8.72 -23.24 -22.12
CA HIS A 32 8.85 -22.41 -23.33
C HIS A 32 10.31 -22.16 -23.75
N LEU A 33 11.20 -21.90 -22.79
CA LEU A 33 12.62 -21.68 -23.08
C LEU A 33 13.33 -22.96 -23.54
N GLU A 34 12.99 -24.11 -22.96
CA GLU A 34 13.52 -25.42 -23.39
C GLU A 34 13.03 -25.78 -24.79
N LEU A 35 11.75 -25.56 -25.09
CA LEU A 35 11.20 -25.77 -26.44
C LEU A 35 11.88 -24.87 -27.48
N ALA A 36 12.11 -23.58 -27.16
CA ALA A 36 12.82 -22.66 -28.04
C ALA A 36 14.28 -23.09 -28.26
N LYS A 37 14.97 -23.53 -27.20
CA LYS A 37 16.32 -24.09 -27.28
C LYS A 37 16.36 -25.32 -28.21
N GLU A 38 15.45 -26.27 -28.04
CA GLU A 38 15.38 -27.47 -28.86
C GLU A 38 15.13 -27.14 -30.34
N GLU A 39 14.29 -26.16 -30.63
CA GLU A 39 14.04 -25.70 -31.99
C GLU A 39 15.30 -25.09 -32.63
N TYR A 40 16.07 -24.32 -31.89
CA TYR A 40 17.36 -23.81 -32.37
C TYR A 40 18.42 -24.90 -32.58
N ILE A 41 18.43 -25.93 -31.73
CA ILE A 41 19.30 -27.10 -31.94
C ILE A 41 18.91 -27.84 -33.22
N LYS A 42 17.60 -28.01 -33.50
CA LYS A 42 17.11 -28.62 -34.76
C LYS A 42 17.51 -27.81 -36.00
N GLN A 43 17.66 -26.49 -35.85
CA GLN A 43 18.17 -25.60 -36.91
C GLN A 43 19.70 -25.66 -37.09
N GLY A 44 20.39 -26.52 -36.33
CA GLY A 44 21.84 -26.72 -36.43
C GLY A 44 22.67 -25.76 -35.58
N ILE A 45 22.06 -25.02 -34.65
CA ILE A 45 22.77 -24.14 -33.71
C ILE A 45 23.34 -25.00 -32.57
N GLU A 46 24.59 -24.75 -32.17
CA GLU A 46 25.20 -25.42 -31.02
C GLU A 46 24.39 -25.13 -29.74
N GLU A 47 24.24 -26.11 -28.86
CA GLU A 47 23.39 -26.02 -27.66
C GLU A 47 23.62 -24.74 -26.83
N LYS A 48 24.88 -24.34 -26.62
CA LYS A 48 25.20 -23.14 -25.85
C LYS A 48 24.68 -21.86 -26.52
N ASP A 49 24.83 -21.76 -27.84
CA ASP A 49 24.36 -20.60 -28.62
C ASP A 49 22.84 -20.64 -28.78
N ALA A 50 22.24 -21.84 -28.85
CA ALA A 50 20.80 -22.03 -28.85
C ALA A 50 20.16 -21.52 -27.55
N ILE A 51 20.77 -21.77 -26.39
CA ILE A 51 20.32 -21.21 -25.10
C ILE A 51 20.37 -19.67 -25.14
N LEU A 52 21.51 -19.09 -25.52
CA LEU A 52 21.65 -17.63 -25.56
C LEU A 52 20.66 -16.98 -26.52
N LYS A 53 20.40 -17.62 -27.66
CA LYS A 53 19.41 -17.17 -28.64
C LYS A 53 17.99 -17.26 -28.09
N ALA A 54 17.63 -18.38 -27.46
CA ALA A 54 16.33 -18.54 -26.80
C ALA A 54 16.10 -17.46 -25.74
N LEU A 55 17.09 -17.18 -24.87
CA LEU A 55 16.99 -16.11 -23.87
C LEU A 55 16.84 -14.73 -24.51
N LYS A 56 17.66 -14.43 -25.53
CA LYS A 56 17.62 -13.14 -26.23
C LYS A 56 16.27 -12.88 -26.90
N ASP A 57 15.69 -13.91 -27.52
CA ASP A 57 14.40 -13.81 -28.20
C ASP A 57 13.23 -13.77 -27.22
N PHE A 58 13.38 -14.40 -26.05
CA PHE A 58 12.41 -14.31 -24.95
C PHE A 58 12.37 -12.90 -24.35
N GLY A 59 13.49 -12.18 -24.34
CA GLY A 59 13.55 -10.77 -23.98
C GLY A 59 14.54 -10.45 -22.85
N ARG A 60 14.49 -9.22 -22.34
CA ARG A 60 15.28 -8.80 -21.17
C ARG A 60 14.53 -9.12 -19.89
N GLU A 61 15.25 -9.58 -18.88
CA GLU A 61 14.69 -10.05 -17.61
C GLU A 61 13.78 -9.00 -16.94
N GLU A 62 14.23 -7.74 -16.95
CA GLU A 62 13.51 -6.62 -16.36
C GLU A 62 12.21 -6.31 -17.09
N ALA A 63 12.25 -6.26 -18.42
CA ALA A 63 11.09 -5.95 -19.26
C ALA A 63 10.03 -7.04 -19.15
N ILE A 64 10.42 -8.31 -19.27
CA ILE A 64 9.51 -9.45 -19.12
C ILE A 64 8.94 -9.50 -17.70
N GLY A 65 9.75 -9.24 -16.67
CA GLY A 65 9.28 -9.18 -15.30
C GLY A 65 8.24 -8.08 -15.06
N ASP A 66 8.42 -6.90 -15.66
CA ASP A 66 7.45 -5.80 -15.58
C ASP A 66 6.16 -6.11 -16.36
N GLU A 67 6.26 -6.73 -17.54
CA GLU A 67 5.10 -7.20 -18.32
C GLU A 67 4.29 -8.24 -17.56
N MET A 68 4.95 -9.25 -16.98
CA MET A 68 4.30 -10.25 -16.13
C MET A 68 3.67 -9.61 -14.89
N GLN A 69 4.31 -8.61 -14.27
CA GLN A 69 3.73 -7.89 -13.15
C GLN A 69 2.45 -7.15 -13.55
N MET A 70 2.38 -6.58 -14.76
CA MET A 70 1.15 -5.96 -15.26
C MET A 70 0.03 -6.98 -15.46
N VAL A 71 0.35 -8.21 -15.87
CA VAL A 71 -0.66 -9.29 -15.97
C VAL A 71 -1.17 -9.71 -14.58
N VAL A 72 -0.27 -9.86 -13.60
CA VAL A 72 -0.63 -10.26 -12.22
C VAL A 72 -1.39 -9.14 -11.50
N ALA A 73 -1.10 -7.88 -11.82
CA ALA A 73 -1.60 -6.72 -11.10
C ALA A 73 -2.02 -5.55 -12.02
N PRO A 74 -3.02 -5.76 -12.90
CA PRO A 74 -3.30 -4.91 -14.07
C PRO A 74 -3.82 -3.51 -13.77
N TYR A 75 -4.17 -3.21 -12.51
CA TYR A 75 -4.74 -1.92 -12.10
C TYR A 75 -3.88 -1.17 -11.07
N THR A 76 -2.72 -1.71 -10.69
CA THR A 76 -1.86 -1.10 -9.65
C THR A 76 -1.35 0.27 -10.10
N LYS A 77 -0.95 0.39 -11.37
CA LYS A 77 -0.42 1.62 -11.95
C LYS A 77 -1.49 2.70 -12.04
N GLU A 78 -2.64 2.34 -12.60
CA GLU A 78 -3.80 3.21 -12.83
C GLU A 78 -4.34 3.74 -11.50
N LEU A 79 -4.41 2.88 -10.48
CA LEU A 79 -4.89 3.26 -9.16
C LEU A 79 -3.91 4.23 -8.46
N LEU A 80 -2.60 3.95 -8.47
CA LEU A 80 -1.60 4.87 -7.90
C LEU A 80 -1.54 6.20 -8.65
N PHE A 81 -1.63 6.17 -9.98
CA PHE A 81 -1.67 7.37 -10.80
C PHE A 81 -2.91 8.21 -10.46
N SER A 82 -4.07 7.57 -10.32
CA SER A 82 -5.31 8.24 -9.93
C SER A 82 -5.22 8.86 -8.54
N ILE A 83 -4.64 8.15 -7.56
CA ILE A 83 -4.41 8.68 -6.21
C ILE A 83 -3.51 9.92 -6.26
N ALA A 84 -2.37 9.84 -6.96
CA ALA A 84 -1.42 10.94 -7.05
C ALA A 84 -2.04 12.17 -7.76
N PHE A 85 -2.79 11.94 -8.83
CA PHE A 85 -3.49 12.97 -9.58
C PHE A 85 -4.57 13.66 -8.76
N LEU A 86 -5.50 12.90 -8.16
CA LEU A 86 -6.57 13.46 -7.35
C LEU A 86 -6.03 14.19 -6.11
N SER A 87 -4.99 13.65 -5.47
CA SER A 87 -4.34 14.30 -4.33
C SER A 87 -3.69 15.63 -4.71
N THR A 88 -3.04 15.69 -5.88
CA THR A 88 -2.44 16.92 -6.39
C THR A 88 -3.52 17.96 -6.71
N LEU A 89 -4.61 17.54 -7.36
CA LEU A 89 -5.72 18.42 -7.70
C LEU A 89 -6.39 19.00 -6.44
N PHE A 90 -6.64 18.15 -5.43
CA PHE A 90 -7.14 18.58 -4.14
C PHE A 90 -6.17 19.54 -3.44
N ALA A 91 -4.87 19.25 -3.44
CA ALA A 91 -3.86 20.10 -2.81
C ALA A 91 -3.82 21.51 -3.40
N ILE A 92 -3.84 21.61 -4.73
CA ILE A 92 -3.90 22.90 -5.43
C ILE A 92 -5.22 23.62 -5.12
N GLY A 93 -6.35 22.92 -5.17
CA GLY A 93 -7.67 23.50 -4.90
C GLY A 93 -7.79 24.07 -3.48
N ALA A 94 -7.41 23.31 -2.46
CA ALA A 94 -7.44 23.75 -1.07
C ALA A 94 -6.44 24.89 -0.80
N PHE A 95 -5.28 24.86 -1.44
CA PHE A 95 -4.30 25.95 -1.32
C PHE A 95 -4.81 27.24 -1.95
N LEU A 96 -5.36 27.18 -3.15
CA LEU A 96 -5.99 28.34 -3.81
C LEU A 96 -7.16 28.87 -2.96
N HIS A 97 -7.93 27.99 -2.35
CA HIS A 97 -8.97 28.37 -1.39
C HIS A 97 -8.39 29.19 -0.23
N GLY A 98 -7.37 28.67 0.46
CA GLY A 98 -6.73 29.37 1.58
C GLY A 98 -6.19 30.74 1.18
N VAL A 99 -5.51 30.84 0.04
CA VAL A 99 -4.92 32.11 -0.43
C VAL A 99 -5.99 33.11 -0.86
N VAL A 100 -6.99 32.69 -1.63
CA VAL A 100 -7.97 33.63 -2.24
C VAL A 100 -9.09 33.99 -1.27
N VAL A 101 -9.54 33.04 -0.45
CA VAL A 101 -10.71 33.23 0.42
C VAL A 101 -10.30 33.63 1.83
N LEU A 102 -9.27 33.00 2.39
CA LEU A 102 -8.83 33.27 3.77
C LEU A 102 -7.70 34.30 3.83
N SER A 103 -7.07 34.65 2.70
CA SER A 103 -5.81 35.41 2.66
C SER A 103 -4.70 34.77 3.50
N GLU A 104 -4.78 33.45 3.69
CA GLU A 104 -3.79 32.67 4.45
C GLU A 104 -2.93 31.84 3.50
N PHE A 105 -1.63 31.92 3.71
CA PHE A 105 -0.65 31.22 2.88
C PHE A 105 -0.09 30.01 3.63
N HIS A 106 -0.43 28.80 3.18
CA HIS A 106 -0.03 27.52 3.81
C HIS A 106 0.95 26.71 2.94
N PRO A 107 2.17 27.22 2.66
CA PRO A 107 3.09 26.62 1.68
C PRO A 107 3.64 25.28 2.13
N MET A 108 3.90 25.09 3.43
CA MET A 108 4.46 23.85 3.96
C MET A 108 3.52 22.65 3.78
N TRP A 109 2.21 22.89 3.93
CA TRP A 109 1.18 21.87 3.70
C TRP A 109 1.11 21.49 2.21
N LEU A 110 1.07 22.48 1.32
CA LEU A 110 1.08 22.24 -0.14
C LEU A 110 2.33 21.47 -0.56
N MET A 111 3.52 21.91 -0.12
CA MET A 111 4.78 21.23 -0.45
C MET A 111 4.79 19.77 0.00
N SER A 112 4.23 19.48 1.17
CA SER A 112 4.12 18.12 1.70
C SER A 112 3.20 17.25 0.85
N MET A 113 2.03 17.77 0.48
CA MET A 113 1.08 17.08 -0.41
C MET A 113 1.64 16.83 -1.82
N VAL A 114 2.27 17.84 -2.42
CA VAL A 114 2.88 17.72 -3.75
C VAL A 114 4.06 16.76 -3.73
N THR A 115 4.89 16.79 -2.68
CA THR A 115 6.00 15.84 -2.52
C THR A 115 5.50 14.41 -2.41
N LEU A 116 4.47 14.18 -1.58
CA LEU A 116 3.86 12.86 -1.42
C LEU A 116 3.22 12.35 -2.71
N SER A 117 2.57 13.25 -3.45
CA SER A 117 2.00 12.97 -4.78
C SER A 117 3.09 12.65 -5.81
N GLY A 118 4.20 13.39 -5.81
CA GLY A 118 5.36 13.13 -6.66
C GLY A 118 5.99 11.76 -6.42
N PHE A 119 6.15 11.36 -5.16
CA PHE A 119 6.60 9.99 -4.83
C PHE A 119 5.60 8.94 -5.29
N THR A 120 4.30 9.20 -5.15
CA THR A 120 3.25 8.25 -5.59
C THR A 120 3.24 8.11 -7.11
N PHE A 121 3.39 9.21 -7.85
CA PHE A 121 3.59 9.17 -9.32
C PHE A 121 4.82 8.36 -9.70
N TYR A 122 5.96 8.62 -9.05
CA TYR A 122 7.19 7.87 -9.29
C TYR A 122 6.96 6.36 -9.11
N ILE A 123 6.32 5.96 -8.01
CA ILE A 123 6.00 4.54 -7.74
C ILE A 123 5.04 3.98 -8.80
N ALA A 124 4.07 4.76 -9.29
CA ALA A 124 3.15 4.32 -10.35
C ALA A 124 3.88 3.97 -11.67
N PHE A 125 4.96 4.68 -12.00
CA PHE A 125 5.77 4.39 -13.20
C PHE A 125 6.67 3.16 -13.05
N PHE A 126 6.94 2.71 -11.83
CA PHE A 126 7.77 1.54 -11.56
C PHE A 126 7.01 0.49 -10.72
N PRO A 127 6.06 -0.27 -11.32
CA PRO A 127 5.26 -1.26 -10.60
C PRO A 127 6.08 -2.31 -9.86
N SER A 128 7.25 -2.69 -10.38
CA SER A 128 8.20 -3.60 -9.71
C SER A 128 8.83 -3.00 -8.44
N PHE A 129 8.75 -1.69 -8.22
CA PHE A 129 9.10 -1.07 -6.95
C PHE A 129 8.04 -1.35 -5.88
N VAL A 130 6.74 -1.29 -6.25
CA VAL A 130 5.62 -1.61 -5.35
C VAL A 130 5.78 -3.02 -4.81
N SER A 131 6.05 -3.99 -5.70
CA SER A 131 6.12 -5.41 -5.35
C SER A 131 7.17 -5.75 -4.28
N LYS A 132 8.28 -5.00 -4.31
CA LYS A 132 9.41 -5.13 -3.39
C LYS A 132 9.23 -4.32 -2.11
N ARG A 133 8.45 -3.23 -2.16
CA ARG A 133 8.36 -2.22 -1.10
C ARG A 133 6.91 -1.94 -0.69
N VAL A 134 6.04 -2.95 -0.67
CA VAL A 134 4.61 -2.83 -0.32
C VAL A 134 4.39 -2.08 0.99
N VAL A 135 5.14 -2.42 2.05
CA VAL A 135 5.01 -1.75 3.35
C VAL A 135 5.32 -0.25 3.26
N LEU A 136 6.39 0.13 2.57
CA LEU A 136 6.74 1.53 2.37
C LEU A 136 5.67 2.26 1.56
N THR A 137 5.15 1.61 0.51
CA THR A 137 4.07 2.16 -0.32
C THR A 137 2.82 2.41 0.53
N ASN A 138 2.43 1.46 1.38
CA ASN A 138 1.28 1.63 2.26
C ASN A 138 1.50 2.71 3.32
N VAL A 139 2.72 2.83 3.87
CA VAL A 139 3.06 3.93 4.81
C VAL A 139 2.94 5.29 4.14
N LEU A 140 3.44 5.44 2.92
CA LEU A 140 3.27 6.66 2.13
C LEU A 140 1.78 6.97 1.89
N LEU A 141 0.99 5.95 1.54
CA LEU A 141 -0.44 6.11 1.31
C LEU A 141 -1.21 6.51 2.57
N VAL A 142 -0.85 5.96 3.74
CA VAL A 142 -1.45 6.36 5.03
C VAL A 142 -1.11 7.81 5.38
N ALA A 143 0.06 8.32 4.98
CA ALA A 143 0.46 9.71 5.23
C ALA A 143 -0.41 10.75 4.52
N TYR A 144 -1.23 10.36 3.53
CA TYR A 144 -2.21 11.27 2.93
C TYR A 144 -3.31 11.66 3.90
N PHE A 145 -3.81 10.77 4.77
CA PHE A 145 -5.00 11.06 5.58
C PHE A 145 -4.85 12.29 6.49
N PRO A 146 -3.75 12.45 7.25
CA PRO A 146 -3.51 13.68 8.01
C PRO A 146 -3.49 14.94 7.13
N LEU A 147 -2.86 14.88 5.96
CA LEU A 147 -2.73 16.02 5.07
C LEU A 147 -4.06 16.37 4.40
N ILE A 148 -4.81 15.35 3.97
CA ILE A 148 -6.18 15.49 3.45
C ILE A 148 -7.06 16.16 4.49
N PHE A 149 -7.02 15.69 5.74
CA PHE A 149 -7.80 16.25 6.82
C PHE A 149 -7.48 17.73 7.08
N ILE A 150 -6.20 18.11 7.11
CA ILE A 150 -5.80 19.53 7.23
C ILE A 150 -6.34 20.34 6.04
N GLY A 151 -6.30 19.80 4.82
CA GLY A 151 -6.87 20.46 3.65
C GLY A 151 -8.38 20.66 3.75
N LEU A 152 -9.10 19.67 4.29
CA LEU A 152 -10.54 19.78 4.54
C LEU A 152 -10.84 20.88 5.56
N LEU A 153 -10.06 20.99 6.65
CA LEU A 153 -10.22 22.07 7.62
C LEU A 153 -10.03 23.46 7.00
N ILE A 154 -9.10 23.61 6.05
CA ILE A 154 -8.89 24.86 5.32
C ILE A 154 -10.14 25.21 4.49
N ILE A 155 -10.70 24.23 3.78
CA ILE A 155 -11.85 24.43 2.87
C ILE A 155 -13.17 24.62 3.64
N ASP A 156 -13.33 23.99 4.80
CA ASP A 156 -14.61 23.97 5.54
C ASP A 156 -14.98 25.34 6.15
N THR A 157 -14.08 26.31 6.05
CA THR A 157 -14.26 27.67 6.58
C THR A 157 -15.31 28.50 5.83
N THR A 158 -15.75 28.10 4.62
CA THR A 158 -16.77 28.85 3.85
C THR A 158 -17.65 27.98 2.96
N ASP A 159 -18.85 28.48 2.62
CA ASP A 159 -19.82 27.81 1.73
C ASP A 159 -19.67 28.22 0.25
N LYS A 160 -18.49 28.00 -0.32
CA LYS A 160 -18.26 28.26 -1.76
C LYS A 160 -18.74 27.09 -2.63
N TRP A 161 -19.24 27.39 -3.83
CA TRP A 161 -19.81 26.39 -4.75
C TRP A 161 -18.84 25.25 -5.11
N TYR A 162 -17.54 25.51 -5.18
CA TYR A 162 -16.52 24.51 -5.52
C TYR A 162 -16.14 23.60 -4.35
N LYS A 163 -16.56 23.92 -3.11
CA LYS A 163 -16.32 23.08 -1.92
C LYS A 163 -16.83 21.66 -2.14
N GLY A 164 -18.07 21.52 -2.60
CA GLY A 164 -18.67 20.21 -2.87
C GLY A 164 -17.87 19.38 -3.90
N LEU A 165 -17.26 20.02 -4.89
CA LEU A 165 -16.38 19.33 -5.84
C LEU A 165 -15.10 18.83 -5.15
N LEU A 166 -14.47 19.65 -4.32
CA LEU A 166 -13.28 19.27 -3.55
C LEU A 166 -13.57 18.15 -2.53
N ASP A 167 -14.75 18.17 -1.91
CA ASP A 167 -15.21 17.11 -1.01
C ASP A 167 -15.38 15.78 -1.75
N ILE A 168 -16.00 15.79 -2.94
CA ILE A 168 -16.15 14.60 -3.78
C ILE A 168 -14.78 14.06 -4.22
N ILE A 169 -13.87 14.93 -4.69
CA ILE A 169 -12.50 14.55 -5.05
C ILE A 169 -11.81 13.87 -3.86
N THR A 170 -11.95 14.45 -2.68
CA THR A 170 -11.35 13.93 -1.45
C THR A 170 -11.92 12.58 -1.05
N LEU A 171 -13.23 12.40 -1.14
CA LEU A 171 -13.91 11.15 -0.86
C LEU A 171 -13.45 10.04 -1.81
N VAL A 172 -13.48 10.30 -3.12
CA VAL A 172 -13.04 9.35 -4.15
C VAL A 172 -11.57 8.98 -3.95
N ASN A 173 -10.71 9.97 -3.72
CA ASN A 173 -9.29 9.75 -3.47
C ASN A 173 -9.05 8.90 -2.21
N SER A 174 -9.78 9.18 -1.13
CA SER A 174 -9.72 8.39 0.11
C SER A 174 -10.13 6.94 -0.11
N ILE A 175 -11.20 6.71 -0.88
CA ILE A 175 -11.64 5.36 -1.26
C ILE A 175 -10.54 4.64 -2.05
N PHE A 176 -9.90 5.32 -3.01
CA PHE A 176 -8.81 4.73 -3.80
C PHE A 176 -7.59 4.37 -2.94
N ILE A 177 -7.22 5.25 -2.01
CA ILE A 177 -6.14 4.99 -1.05
C ILE A 177 -6.45 3.75 -0.20
N ILE A 178 -7.65 3.66 0.38
CA ILE A 178 -8.08 2.51 1.20
C ILE A 178 -8.09 1.23 0.36
N LEU A 179 -8.67 1.29 -0.85
CA LEU A 179 -8.75 0.17 -1.77
C LEU A 179 -7.35 -0.33 -2.13
N PHE A 180 -6.41 0.57 -2.44
CA PHE A 180 -5.05 0.19 -2.75
C PHE A 180 -4.35 -0.48 -1.56
N ILE A 181 -4.42 0.12 -0.38
CA ILE A 181 -3.82 -0.44 0.86
C ILE A 181 -4.38 -1.84 1.12
N PHE A 182 -5.68 -2.03 0.90
CA PHE A 182 -6.34 -3.32 1.07
C PHE A 182 -5.83 -4.36 0.07
N LEU A 183 -5.84 -4.03 -1.22
CA LEU A 183 -5.39 -4.92 -2.30
C LEU A 183 -3.90 -5.28 -2.15
N SER A 184 -3.04 -4.31 -1.87
CA SER A 184 -1.60 -4.51 -1.71
C SER A 184 -1.30 -5.38 -0.48
N THR A 185 -2.05 -5.20 0.61
CA THR A 185 -1.89 -6.01 1.83
C THR A 185 -2.29 -7.46 1.58
N ILE A 186 -3.45 -7.71 0.96
CA ILE A 186 -3.90 -9.07 0.64
C ILE A 186 -2.92 -9.80 -0.27
N ARG A 187 -2.41 -9.12 -1.32
CA ARG A 187 -1.41 -9.69 -2.22
C ARG A 187 -0.11 -10.02 -1.50
N SER A 188 0.36 -9.11 -0.64
CA SER A 188 1.57 -9.36 0.16
C SER A 188 1.43 -10.56 1.11
N SER A 189 0.22 -10.82 1.65
CA SER A 189 -0.04 -11.94 2.54
C SER A 189 -0.08 -13.31 1.81
N GLY A 190 -0.26 -13.32 0.48
CA GLY A 190 -0.17 -14.54 -0.33
C GLY A 190 1.23 -15.17 -0.37
N LYS A 191 2.28 -14.45 0.07
CA LYS A 191 3.67 -14.95 0.09
C LYS A 191 3.93 -16.05 1.12
N THR A 192 2.99 -16.33 2.04
CA THR A 192 3.17 -17.37 3.07
C THR A 192 2.73 -18.74 2.58
N THR A 193 3.66 -19.70 2.56
CA THR A 193 3.42 -21.13 2.32
C THR A 193 2.51 -21.71 3.40
N GLY A 194 1.29 -22.09 3.06
CA GLY A 194 0.34 -22.67 4.00
C GLY A 194 -0.91 -23.22 3.31
N THR A 195 -1.62 -24.12 3.97
CA THR A 195 -2.88 -24.68 3.45
C THR A 195 -3.89 -23.56 3.15
N PRO A 196 -4.78 -23.74 2.15
CA PRO A 196 -5.76 -22.72 1.75
C PRO A 196 -6.64 -22.23 2.92
N VAL A 197 -6.97 -23.10 3.86
CA VAL A 197 -7.70 -22.76 5.10
C VAL A 197 -6.94 -21.72 5.94
N ARG A 198 -5.62 -21.92 6.09
CA ARG A 198 -4.76 -21.02 6.87
C ARG A 198 -4.57 -19.68 6.18
N ARG A 199 -4.48 -19.67 4.84
CA ARG A 199 -4.46 -18.45 4.01
C ARG A 199 -5.71 -17.61 4.23
N ASN A 200 -6.89 -18.23 4.22
CA ASN A 200 -8.16 -17.53 4.45
C ASN A 200 -8.26 -16.93 5.86
N GLN A 201 -7.75 -17.64 6.87
CA GLN A 201 -7.66 -17.11 8.24
C GLN A 201 -6.74 -15.89 8.32
N ILE A 202 -5.54 -15.96 7.70
CA ILE A 202 -4.60 -14.83 7.62
C ILE A 202 -5.27 -13.62 6.97
N ILE A 203 -5.95 -13.82 5.83
CA ILE A 203 -6.68 -12.75 5.14
C ILE A 203 -7.76 -12.15 6.07
N ALA A 204 -8.60 -12.96 6.70
CA ALA A 204 -9.64 -12.47 7.61
C ALA A 204 -9.04 -11.61 8.75
N PHE A 205 -7.95 -12.07 9.36
CA PHE A 205 -7.25 -11.31 10.41
C PHE A 205 -6.65 -10.00 9.89
N HIS A 206 -6.16 -9.93 8.65
CA HIS A 206 -5.71 -8.69 8.03
C HIS A 206 -6.87 -7.72 7.81
N ILE A 207 -7.99 -8.19 7.25
CA ILE A 207 -9.18 -7.37 7.00
C ILE A 207 -9.64 -6.71 8.31
N VAL A 208 -9.79 -7.51 9.37
CA VAL A 208 -10.25 -6.99 10.66
C VAL A 208 -9.26 -5.98 11.25
N ASN A 209 -7.95 -6.22 11.13
CA ASN A 209 -6.96 -5.26 11.62
C ASN A 209 -6.95 -3.96 10.82
N ILE A 210 -7.14 -4.02 9.49
CA ILE A 210 -7.27 -2.82 8.67
C ILE A 210 -8.49 -2.01 9.12
N ILE A 211 -9.64 -2.66 9.37
CA ILE A 211 -10.84 -1.99 9.90
C ILE A 211 -10.54 -1.35 11.26
N ALA A 212 -9.88 -2.07 12.17
CA ALA A 212 -9.47 -1.52 13.46
C ALA A 212 -8.53 -0.31 13.30
N GLY A 213 -7.59 -0.36 12.35
CA GLY A 213 -6.69 0.75 12.01
C GLY A 213 -7.44 1.98 11.48
N ILE A 214 -8.46 1.77 10.63
CA ILE A 214 -9.34 2.84 10.12
C ILE A 214 -10.10 3.54 11.26
N LEU A 215 -10.35 2.86 12.39
CA LEU A 215 -10.97 3.47 13.56
C LEU A 215 -9.94 4.16 14.48
N VAL A 216 -8.84 3.47 14.79
CA VAL A 216 -7.83 3.92 15.76
C VAL A 216 -7.04 5.11 15.23
N ILE A 217 -6.59 5.06 13.96
CA ILE A 217 -5.67 6.08 13.42
C ILE A 217 -6.37 7.45 13.33
N PRO A 218 -7.56 7.61 12.72
CA PRO A 218 -8.24 8.90 12.69
C PRO A 218 -8.60 9.40 14.09
N GLN A 219 -9.06 8.53 14.98
CA GLN A 219 -9.38 8.92 16.35
C GLN A 219 -8.15 9.42 17.12
N ALA A 220 -7.03 8.70 17.05
CA ALA A 220 -5.78 9.12 17.66
C ALA A 220 -5.29 10.45 17.06
N PHE A 221 -5.36 10.58 15.73
CA PHE A 221 -4.99 11.81 15.05
C PHE A 221 -5.86 13.00 15.51
N LEU A 222 -7.19 12.87 15.47
CA LEU A 222 -8.14 13.91 15.91
C LEU A 222 -7.93 14.30 17.37
N THR A 223 -7.74 13.31 18.25
CA THR A 223 -7.52 13.54 19.67
C THR A 223 -6.19 14.26 19.91
N GLY A 224 -5.10 13.79 19.29
CA GLY A 224 -3.79 14.43 19.39
C GLY A 224 -3.78 15.84 18.82
N PHE A 225 -4.40 16.04 17.66
CA PHE A 225 -4.53 17.34 17.02
C PHE A 225 -5.38 18.29 17.85
N GLY A 226 -6.55 17.86 18.32
CA GLY A 226 -7.41 18.67 19.20
C GLY A 226 -6.71 19.05 20.50
N MET A 227 -5.98 18.13 21.12
CA MET A 227 -5.15 18.45 22.30
C MET A 227 -4.10 19.51 22.00
N LEU A 228 -3.42 19.45 20.84
CA LEU A 228 -2.43 20.46 20.45
C LEU A 228 -3.06 21.83 20.20
N VAL A 229 -4.17 21.88 19.47
CA VAL A 229 -4.83 23.14 19.09
C VAL A 229 -5.47 23.82 20.29
N PHE A 230 -6.20 23.07 21.12
CA PHE A 230 -6.98 23.65 22.23
C PHE A 230 -6.25 23.61 23.58
N GLY A 231 -5.44 22.58 23.82
CA GLY A 231 -4.73 22.38 25.08
C GLY A 231 -3.27 22.83 25.06
N GLY A 232 -2.74 23.21 23.90
CA GLY A 232 -1.33 23.49 23.69
C GLY A 232 -0.44 22.24 23.75
N PHE A 233 0.87 22.45 23.73
CA PHE A 233 1.82 21.34 23.79
C PHE A 233 1.86 20.70 25.18
N SER A 234 1.57 19.41 25.25
CA SER A 234 1.61 18.61 26.48
C SER A 234 2.08 17.19 26.19
N TRP A 235 2.73 16.54 27.16
CA TRP A 235 3.19 15.16 27.03
C TRP A 235 2.02 14.19 26.83
N ARG A 236 0.82 14.60 27.23
CA ARG A 236 -0.42 13.85 27.01
C ARG A 236 -0.76 13.68 25.53
N VAL A 237 -0.30 14.56 24.63
CA VAL A 237 -0.50 14.42 23.18
C VAL A 237 0.10 13.10 22.66
N PHE A 238 1.20 12.63 23.26
CA PHE A 238 1.82 11.37 22.89
C PHE A 238 0.98 10.15 23.26
N THR A 239 -0.02 10.28 24.13
CA THR A 239 -0.93 9.16 24.44
C THR A 239 -1.72 8.72 23.21
N SER A 240 -2.11 9.67 22.35
CA SER A 240 -2.78 9.37 21.07
C SER A 240 -1.88 8.58 20.14
N ILE A 241 -0.61 8.99 19.99
CA ILE A 241 0.40 8.27 19.21
C ILE A 241 0.66 6.89 19.83
N GLY A 242 0.65 6.79 21.15
CA GLY A 242 0.81 5.54 21.89
C GLY A 242 -0.23 4.49 21.51
N TYR A 243 -1.50 4.86 21.28
CA TYR A 243 -2.52 3.93 20.80
C TYR A 243 -2.21 3.37 19.41
N CYS A 244 -1.76 4.22 18.48
CA CYS A 244 -1.35 3.78 17.14
C CYS A 244 -0.14 2.83 17.20
N ILE A 245 0.87 3.16 18.00
CA ILE A 245 2.06 2.31 18.19
C ILE A 245 1.66 0.97 18.80
N LEU A 246 0.84 0.98 19.85
CA LEU A 246 0.38 -0.24 20.50
C LEU A 246 -0.43 -1.12 19.55
N TRP A 247 -1.37 -0.53 18.79
CA TRP A 247 -2.11 -1.23 17.76
C TRP A 247 -1.18 -1.85 16.70
N ALA A 248 -0.21 -1.09 16.20
CA ALA A 248 0.74 -1.58 15.19
C ALA A 248 1.62 -2.74 15.73
N ILE A 249 2.07 -2.65 16.98
CA ILE A 249 2.83 -3.72 17.64
C ILE A 249 1.96 -4.97 17.80
N LEU A 250 0.72 -4.82 18.29
CA LEU A 250 -0.20 -5.96 18.48
C LEU A 250 -0.51 -6.65 17.15
N TYR A 251 -0.77 -5.87 16.11
CA TYR A 251 -0.98 -6.38 14.75
C TYR A 251 0.25 -7.13 14.23
N TRP A 252 1.45 -6.57 14.39
CA TRP A 252 2.69 -7.25 14.01
C TRP A 252 2.90 -8.56 14.77
N LEU A 253 2.69 -8.57 16.09
CA LEU A 253 2.76 -9.77 16.92
C LEU A 253 1.71 -10.81 16.48
N GLN A 254 0.50 -10.37 16.16
CA GLN A 254 -0.57 -11.23 15.70
C GLN A 254 -0.17 -11.98 14.42
N ILE A 255 0.35 -11.30 13.41
CA ILE A 255 0.85 -11.94 12.17
C ILE A 255 1.95 -12.95 12.50
N ARG A 256 2.89 -12.57 13.37
CA ARG A 256 4.02 -13.43 13.76
C ARG A 256 3.60 -14.70 14.51
N PHE A 257 2.53 -14.65 15.29
CA PHE A 257 2.00 -15.81 15.99
C PHE A 257 1.06 -16.65 15.13
N LEU A 258 0.36 -16.02 14.18
CA LEU A 258 -0.54 -16.71 13.25
C LEU A 258 0.26 -17.64 12.31
N SER A 259 1.46 -17.23 11.90
CA SER A 259 2.39 -18.07 11.13
C SER A 259 2.92 -19.28 11.91
N LYS A 260 2.72 -19.33 13.23
CA LYS A 260 3.04 -20.47 14.10
C LYS A 260 1.83 -21.29 14.55
N GLY A 261 0.60 -20.88 14.19
CA GLY A 261 -0.64 -21.57 14.57
C GLY A 261 -0.93 -21.45 16.08
N SER A 262 -0.40 -20.42 16.73
CA SER A 262 -0.49 -20.26 18.18
C SER A 262 -1.81 -19.62 18.59
N LYS A 263 -2.41 -20.10 19.69
CA LYS A 263 -3.55 -19.45 20.38
C LYS A 263 -3.24 -18.00 20.79
N LEU A 264 -1.95 -17.64 20.91
CA LEU A 264 -1.50 -16.26 21.16
C LEU A 264 -1.95 -15.29 20.07
N ALA A 265 -2.12 -15.74 18.82
CA ALA A 265 -2.61 -14.86 17.75
C ALA A 265 -4.03 -14.35 18.04
N PHE A 266 -4.90 -15.21 18.57
CA PHE A 266 -6.26 -14.84 18.95
C PHE A 266 -6.28 -13.90 20.16
N PHE A 267 -5.37 -14.12 21.12
CA PHE A 267 -5.22 -13.20 22.26
C PHE A 267 -4.76 -11.80 21.82
N CYS A 268 -3.75 -11.70 20.94
CA CYS A 268 -3.33 -10.42 20.35
C CYS A 268 -4.48 -9.75 19.59
N HIS A 269 -5.31 -10.53 18.91
CA HIS A 269 -6.48 -10.01 18.21
C HIS A 269 -7.50 -9.38 19.17
N LEU A 270 -7.82 -10.07 20.27
CA LEU A 270 -8.72 -9.56 21.29
C LEU A 270 -8.18 -8.27 21.93
N LEU A 271 -6.87 -8.23 22.21
CA LEU A 271 -6.21 -7.03 22.73
C LEU A 271 -6.30 -5.86 21.74
N THR A 272 -6.16 -6.12 20.44
CA THR A 272 -6.24 -5.08 19.41
C THR A 272 -7.62 -4.42 19.38
N TRP A 273 -8.68 -5.22 19.51
CA TRP A 273 -10.04 -4.72 19.69
C TRP A 273 -10.22 -3.97 21.01
N GLY A 274 -9.67 -4.50 22.11
CA GLY A 274 -9.68 -3.82 23.41
C GLY A 274 -9.07 -2.42 23.34
N VAL A 275 -7.93 -2.28 22.68
CA VAL A 275 -7.28 -0.97 22.44
C VAL A 275 -8.17 -0.06 21.61
N SER A 276 -8.79 -0.58 20.55
CA SER A 276 -9.66 0.20 19.67
C SER A 276 -10.92 0.70 20.38
N ILE A 277 -11.55 -0.14 21.21
CA ILE A 277 -12.73 0.22 22.00
C ILE A 277 -12.36 1.22 23.10
N LEU A 278 -11.23 1.01 23.79
CA LEU A 278 -10.74 1.93 24.82
C LEU A 278 -10.40 3.32 24.25
N SER A 279 -9.86 3.37 23.04
CA SER A 279 -9.53 4.63 22.38
C SER A 279 -10.81 5.39 21.99
N LEU A 280 -11.81 4.68 21.46
CA LEU A 280 -13.14 5.23 21.15
C LEU A 280 -13.90 5.70 22.40
N SER A 281 -13.90 4.91 23.48
CA SER A 281 -14.64 5.27 24.70
C SER A 281 -14.06 6.52 25.37
N ARG A 282 -12.73 6.67 25.39
CA ARG A 282 -12.09 7.90 25.86
C ARG A 282 -12.45 9.11 25.01
N TRP A 283 -12.53 8.93 23.69
CA TRP A 283 -12.92 10.01 22.80
C TRP A 283 -14.34 10.49 23.12
N LEU A 284 -15.29 9.57 23.29
CA LEU A 284 -16.67 9.91 23.68
C LEU A 284 -16.72 10.69 24.99
N ILE A 285 -15.96 10.29 26.03
CA ILE A 285 -15.92 10.98 27.33
C ILE A 285 -15.32 12.40 27.23
N ILE A 286 -14.39 12.62 26.30
CA ILE A 286 -13.72 13.93 26.16
C ILE A 286 -14.64 14.93 25.44
N PHE A 287 -15.49 14.48 24.52
CA PHE A 287 -16.26 15.34 23.63
C PHE A 287 -17.78 15.40 23.93
N PHE A 288 -18.31 14.49 24.75
CA PHE A 288 -19.72 14.45 25.18
C PHE A 288 -19.82 14.33 26.71
#